data_AF-A0A535EMV1-F1
#
_entry.id   AF-A0A535EMV1-F1
#
_cell.length_a   1.000
_cell.length_b   1.000
_cell.length_c   1.000
_cell.angle_alpha   90.00
_cell.angle_beta   90.00
_cell.angle_gamma   90.00
#
_symmetry.space_group_name_H-M   'P 1'
#
loop_
_entity.id
_entity.type
_entity.pdbx_description
1 polymer ?
#
loop_
_entity_poly.entity_id
_entity_poly.type
_entity_poly.pdbx_seq_one_letter_code
_entity_poly.pdbx_strand_id
1 'polypeptide(L)'
;MAEPLPELLVTDASAWRRWLGKHQADSPGVRLVLSKGGATEPTQLTYAQALEEALSQGWIDGQGNRRDDDTYLVRFTPRRKRSVWSKRNTGIAERLIAEGRMQAGGLAEIERAKADGRWEAAYAGSKEIEVPGDLAAALEANRTAKEKFATLSAL
;
A
#
# COMPACT_ATOMS: atom_id res chain seq x y z
N MET A 1 -25.70 -0.19 -2.36
CA MET A 1 -24.46 -0.64 -1.68
C MET A 1 -23.45 -0.99 -2.77
N ALA A 2 -22.19 -0.56 -2.68
CA ALA A 2 -21.20 -0.98 -3.67
C ALA A 2 -20.99 -2.49 -3.56
N GLU A 3 -21.00 -3.20 -4.69
CA GLU A 3 -20.71 -4.63 -4.69
C GLU A 3 -19.29 -4.87 -4.15
N PRO A 4 -19.09 -5.92 -3.32
CA PRO A 4 -17.78 -6.25 -2.82
C PRO A 4 -16.87 -6.64 -4.00
N LEU A 5 -15.62 -6.19 -3.97
CA LEU A 5 -14.63 -6.57 -5.00
C LEU A 5 -14.53 -8.11 -5.09
N PRO A 6 -14.37 -8.67 -6.31
CA PRO A 6 -14.29 -10.12 -6.48
C PRO A 6 -13.06 -10.70 -5.76
N GLU A 7 -13.19 -11.92 -5.24
CA GLU A 7 -12.03 -12.67 -4.74
C GLU A 7 -11.21 -13.19 -5.91
N LEU A 8 -9.89 -13.13 -5.78
CA LEU A 8 -8.96 -13.64 -6.76
C LEU A 8 -7.93 -14.53 -6.08
N LEU A 9 -7.82 -15.77 -6.55
CA LEU A 9 -6.74 -16.69 -6.22
C LEU A 9 -5.86 -16.87 -7.45
N VAL A 10 -4.56 -16.70 -7.28
CA VAL A 10 -3.54 -16.95 -8.30
C VAL A 10 -2.44 -17.81 -7.70
N THR A 11 -1.71 -18.55 -8.53
CA THR A 11 -0.72 -19.53 -8.06
C THR A 11 0.54 -18.88 -7.50
N ASP A 12 1.00 -17.78 -8.11
CA ASP A 12 2.32 -17.19 -7.87
C ASP A 12 2.40 -15.73 -8.35
N ALA A 13 3.57 -15.10 -8.17
CA ALA A 13 3.86 -13.73 -8.58
C ALA A 13 3.75 -13.49 -10.10
N SER A 14 4.06 -14.49 -10.91
CA SER A 14 3.98 -14.37 -12.37
C SER A 14 2.53 -14.42 -12.84
N ALA A 15 1.69 -15.26 -12.24
CA ALA A 15 0.25 -15.28 -12.46
C ALA A 15 -0.40 -13.95 -12.04
N TRP A 16 0.03 -13.40 -10.89
CA TRP A 16 -0.43 -12.09 -10.43
C TRP A 16 -0.04 -10.96 -11.38
N ARG A 17 1.23 -10.90 -11.80
CA ARG A 17 1.73 -9.90 -12.76
C ARG A 17 0.92 -9.93 -14.06
N ARG A 18 0.68 -11.12 -14.62
CA ARG A 18 -0.11 -11.28 -15.86
C ARG A 18 -1.55 -10.81 -15.68
N TRP A 19 -2.17 -11.13 -14.54
CA TRP A 19 -3.53 -10.69 -14.25
C TRP A 19 -3.62 -9.16 -14.18
N LEU A 20 -2.71 -8.51 -13.43
CA LEU A 20 -2.65 -7.06 -13.33
C LEU A 20 -2.52 -6.38 -14.70
N GLY A 21 -1.63 -6.88 -15.57
CA GLY A 21 -1.39 -6.30 -16.88
C GLY A 21 -2.60 -6.40 -17.81
N LYS A 22 -3.39 -7.49 -17.67
CA LYS A 22 -4.64 -7.68 -18.43
C LYS A 22 -5.77 -6.79 -17.91
N HIS A 23 -5.79 -6.47 -16.62
CA HIS A 23 -6.93 -5.84 -15.95
C HIS A 23 -6.68 -4.40 -15.49
N GLN A 24 -5.59 -3.79 -15.95
CA GLN A 24 -5.13 -2.47 -15.50
C GLN A 24 -6.15 -1.35 -15.74
N ALA A 25 -6.91 -1.40 -16.85
CA ALA A 25 -7.89 -0.38 -17.22
C ALA A 25 -9.31 -0.67 -16.74
N ASP A 26 -9.67 -1.95 -16.60
CA ASP A 26 -11.08 -2.38 -16.55
C ASP A 26 -11.52 -2.87 -15.17
N SER A 27 -10.59 -3.13 -14.25
CA SER A 27 -10.92 -3.64 -12.92
C SER A 27 -10.96 -2.54 -11.86
N PRO A 28 -12.04 -2.46 -11.05
CA PRO A 28 -12.08 -1.59 -9.87
C PRO A 28 -11.21 -2.11 -8.72
N GLY A 29 -10.65 -3.32 -8.85
CA GLY A 29 -9.85 -4.01 -7.85
C GLY A 29 -10.28 -5.45 -7.59
N VAL A 30 -9.52 -6.11 -6.71
CA VAL A 30 -9.78 -7.48 -6.24
C VAL A 30 -9.51 -7.62 -4.75
N ARG A 31 -10.05 -8.68 -4.14
CA ARG A 31 -9.60 -9.21 -2.85
C ARG A 31 -8.71 -10.42 -3.14
N LEU A 32 -7.40 -10.22 -3.09
CA LEU A 32 -6.40 -11.26 -3.39
C LEU A 32 -6.28 -12.23 -2.22
N VAL A 33 -6.41 -13.52 -2.49
CA VAL A 33 -6.23 -14.59 -1.50
C VAL A 33 -4.74 -14.84 -1.31
N LEU A 34 -4.29 -14.83 -0.06
CA LEU A 34 -2.91 -15.11 0.35
C LEU A 34 -2.88 -16.15 1.48
N SER A 35 -1.88 -17.02 1.45
CA SER A 35 -1.68 -18.08 2.45
C SER A 35 -1.04 -17.52 3.72
N LYS A 36 -1.48 -17.98 4.90
CA LYS A 36 -0.87 -17.63 6.20
C LYS A 36 0.42 -18.42 6.43
N GLY A 37 1.27 -17.91 7.32
CA GLY A 37 2.41 -18.66 7.84
C GLY A 37 3.46 -19.09 6.81
N GLY A 38 3.46 -18.51 5.61
CA GLY A 38 4.36 -18.93 4.53
C GLY A 38 3.98 -20.24 3.84
N ALA A 39 2.75 -20.72 4.03
CA ALA A 39 2.24 -21.89 3.31
C ALA A 39 2.26 -21.65 1.79
N THR A 40 2.57 -22.70 1.03
CA THR A 40 2.63 -22.68 -0.44
C THR A 40 1.31 -23.05 -1.11
N GLU A 41 0.30 -23.37 -0.30
CA GLU A 41 -1.06 -23.66 -0.73
C GLU A 41 -2.05 -22.75 0.02
N PRO A 42 -3.11 -22.25 -0.64
CA PRO A 42 -3.46 -22.48 -2.05
C PRO A 42 -2.64 -21.63 -3.04
N THR A 43 -1.74 -20.78 -2.55
CA THR A 43 -0.86 -19.94 -3.38
C THR A 43 0.56 -19.88 -2.82
N GLN A 44 1.54 -19.80 -3.73
CA GLN A 44 2.93 -19.48 -3.41
C GLN A 44 3.18 -17.97 -3.39
N LEU A 45 2.17 -17.17 -3.74
CA LEU A 45 2.28 -15.72 -3.74
C LEU A 45 2.37 -15.20 -2.31
N THR A 46 3.50 -14.57 -1.99
CA THR A 46 3.67 -13.84 -0.74
C THR A 46 3.08 -12.44 -0.85
N TYR A 47 2.69 -11.84 0.28
CA TYR A 47 2.26 -10.43 0.32
C TYR A 47 3.33 -9.47 -0.24
N ALA A 48 4.61 -9.73 0.04
CA ALA A 48 5.70 -8.89 -0.46
C ALA A 48 5.76 -8.91 -2.00
N GLN A 49 5.69 -10.11 -2.61
CA GLN A 49 5.61 -10.24 -4.05
C GLN A 49 4.34 -9.61 -4.62
N ALA A 50 3.19 -9.81 -3.97
CA ALA A 50 1.93 -9.22 -4.40
C ALA A 50 2.00 -7.69 -4.47
N LEU A 51 2.62 -7.07 -3.45
CA LEU A 51 2.81 -5.63 -3.40
C LEU A 51 3.82 -5.13 -4.44
N GLU A 52 4.94 -5.81 -4.61
CA GLU A 52 5.93 -5.42 -5.64
C GLU A 52 5.31 -5.43 -7.04
N GLU A 53 4.59 -6.50 -7.39
CA GLU A 53 3.95 -6.60 -8.70
C GLU A 53 2.78 -5.62 -8.87
N ALA A 54 2.09 -5.28 -7.78
CA ALA A 54 1.07 -4.23 -7.82
C ALA A 54 1.69 -2.84 -8.06
N LEU A 55 2.72 -2.48 -7.30
CA LEU A 55 3.41 -1.20 -7.45
C LEU A 55 4.04 -1.07 -8.84
N SER A 56 4.59 -2.17 -9.38
CA SER A 56 5.19 -2.17 -10.72
C SER A 56 4.21 -1.77 -11.83
N GLN A 57 2.90 -1.90 -11.59
CA GLN A 57 1.83 -1.65 -12.55
C GLN A 57 0.90 -0.49 -12.16
N GLY A 58 1.24 0.27 -11.11
CA GLY A 58 0.45 1.42 -10.66
C GLY A 58 -0.74 1.05 -9.76
N TRP A 59 -0.71 -0.14 -9.15
CA TRP A 59 -1.69 -0.61 -8.18
C TRP A 59 -1.16 -0.48 -6.76
N ILE A 60 -2.06 -0.56 -5.78
CA ILE A 60 -1.73 -0.53 -4.36
C ILE A 60 -2.62 -1.47 -3.56
N ASP A 61 -2.08 -1.98 -2.45
CA ASP A 61 -2.84 -2.73 -1.47
C ASP A 61 -3.74 -1.82 -0.62
N GLY A 62 -4.58 -2.44 0.20
CA GLY A 62 -5.49 -1.78 1.11
C GLY A 62 -5.80 -2.68 2.29
N GLN A 63 -7.02 -2.54 2.82
CA GLN A 63 -7.44 -3.33 3.98
C GLN A 63 -7.38 -4.83 3.69
N GLY A 64 -6.87 -5.57 4.67
CA GLY A 64 -6.90 -7.03 4.70
C GLY A 64 -7.94 -7.55 5.67
N ASN A 65 -8.45 -8.76 5.41
CA ASN A 65 -9.46 -9.42 6.22
C ASN A 65 -9.13 -10.90 6.35
N ARG A 66 -9.53 -11.53 7.46
CA ARG A 66 -9.52 -12.99 7.57
C ARG A 66 -10.46 -13.58 6.52
N ARG A 67 -10.01 -14.65 5.84
CA ARG A 67 -10.85 -15.44 4.93
C ARG A 67 -11.31 -16.73 5.62
N ASP A 68 -10.34 -17.51 6.09
CA ASP A 68 -10.55 -18.77 6.79
C ASP A 68 -9.37 -19.04 7.75
N ASP A 69 -9.11 -20.30 8.10
CA ASP A 69 -8.06 -20.71 9.03
C ASP A 69 -6.66 -20.61 8.42
N ASP A 70 -6.54 -20.85 7.13
CA ASP A 70 -5.25 -20.97 6.43
C ASP A 70 -4.93 -19.78 5.52
N THR A 71 -5.94 -18.95 5.21
CA THR A 71 -5.82 -17.86 4.25
C THR A 71 -6.41 -16.54 4.74
N TYR A 72 -5.96 -15.45 4.13
CA TYR A 72 -6.48 -14.11 4.33
C TYR A 72 -6.64 -13.40 2.99
N LEU A 73 -7.45 -12.34 2.98
CA LEU A 73 -7.67 -11.49 1.83
C LEU A 73 -6.91 -10.18 2.02
N VAL A 74 -6.35 -9.67 0.92
CA VAL A 74 -5.84 -8.29 0.83
C VAL A 74 -6.48 -7.60 -0.35
N ARG A 75 -7.06 -6.43 -0.13
CA ARG A 75 -7.60 -5.61 -1.21
C ARG A 75 -6.46 -5.05 -2.06
N PHE A 76 -6.54 -5.20 -3.38
CA PHE A 76 -5.65 -4.54 -4.33
C PHE A 76 -6.47 -3.75 -5.34
N THR A 77 -6.10 -2.49 -5.56
CA THR A 77 -6.80 -1.59 -6.50
C THR A 77 -5.83 -0.72 -7.29
N PRO A 78 -6.22 -0.23 -8.48
CA PRO A 78 -5.48 0.83 -9.16
C PRO A 78 -5.31 2.04 -8.23
N ARG A 79 -4.14 2.67 -8.23
CA ARG A 79 -3.92 3.92 -7.50
C ARG A 79 -4.85 5.00 -8.07
N ARG A 80 -5.48 5.74 -7.17
CA ARG A 80 -6.31 6.90 -7.51
C ARG A 80 -5.45 8.16 -7.48
N LYS A 81 -5.93 9.22 -8.11
CA LYS A 81 -5.25 10.54 -8.16
C LYS A 81 -4.74 11.05 -6.81
N ARG A 82 -5.40 10.68 -5.69
CA ARG A 82 -5.04 11.11 -4.33
C ARG A 82 -4.44 10.00 -3.47
N SER A 83 -4.05 8.87 -4.05
CA SER A 83 -3.43 7.77 -3.31
C SER A 83 -2.06 8.20 -2.79
N VAL A 84 -1.91 8.21 -1.47
CA VAL A 84 -0.66 8.60 -0.80
C VAL A 84 0.46 7.60 -1.10
N TRP A 85 1.70 8.09 -1.17
CA TRP A 85 2.90 7.27 -1.22
C TRP A 85 3.54 7.24 0.18
N SER A 86 3.95 6.06 0.62
CA SER A 86 4.72 5.89 1.86
C SER A 86 6.19 5.72 1.50
N LYS A 87 7.09 6.06 2.44
CA LYS A 87 8.54 5.83 2.29
C LYS A 87 8.89 4.39 1.90
N ARG A 88 8.16 3.41 2.44
CA ARG A 88 8.32 2.00 2.09
C ARG A 88 7.98 1.74 0.61
N ASN A 89 6.87 2.29 0.14
CA ASN A 89 6.41 2.06 -1.22
C ASN A 89 7.27 2.80 -2.25
N THR A 90 7.74 4.02 -1.94
CA THR A 90 8.70 4.73 -2.79
C THR A 90 10.02 3.95 -2.89
N GLY A 91 10.54 3.45 -1.76
CA GLY A 91 11.76 2.62 -1.78
C GLY A 91 11.61 1.31 -2.58
N ILE A 92 10.46 0.64 -2.50
CA ILE A 92 10.16 -0.53 -3.35
C ILE A 92 10.12 -0.10 -4.83
N ALA A 93 9.44 1.00 -5.15
CA ALA A 93 9.32 1.49 -6.52
C ALA A 93 10.69 1.87 -7.12
N GLU A 94 11.54 2.57 -6.37
CA GLU A 94 12.91 2.91 -6.78
C GLU A 94 13.73 1.66 -7.08
N ARG A 95 13.66 0.64 -6.21
CA ARG A 95 14.34 -0.65 -6.44
C ARG A 95 13.81 -1.33 -7.70
N LEU A 96 12.49 -1.37 -7.91
CA LEU A 96 11.89 -1.97 -9.10
C LEU A 96 12.24 -1.22 -10.39
N ILE A 97 12.45 0.09 -10.33
CA ILE A 97 12.99 0.88 -11.45
C ILE A 97 14.43 0.46 -11.74
N ALA A 98 15.29 0.38 -10.72
CA ALA A 98 16.68 -0.05 -10.88
C ALA A 98 16.80 -1.48 -11.43
N GLU A 99 15.88 -2.37 -11.05
CA GLU A 99 15.78 -3.75 -11.56
C GLU A 99 15.16 -3.85 -12.97
N GLY A 100 14.67 -2.76 -13.57
CA GLY A 100 13.98 -2.78 -14.87
C GLY A 100 12.64 -3.50 -14.85
N ARG A 101 12.03 -3.70 -13.67
CA ARG A 101 10.76 -4.43 -13.49
C ARG A 101 9.53 -3.53 -13.54
N MET A 102 9.72 -2.21 -13.44
CA MET A 102 8.63 -1.23 -13.50
C MET A 102 7.94 -1.25 -14.88
N GLN A 103 6.61 -1.27 -14.88
CA GLN A 103 5.80 -1.22 -16.11
C GLN A 103 5.30 0.20 -16.38
N ALA A 104 4.76 0.43 -17.59
CA ALA A 104 4.25 1.74 -18.00
C ALA A 104 3.23 2.34 -17.02
N GLY A 105 2.36 1.49 -16.45
CA GLY A 105 1.39 1.90 -15.42
C GLY A 105 2.02 2.43 -14.13
N GLY A 106 3.04 1.71 -13.62
CA GLY A 106 3.76 2.11 -12.43
C GLY A 106 4.52 3.42 -12.65
N LEU A 107 5.26 3.52 -13.77
CA LEU A 107 5.97 4.75 -14.13
C LEU A 107 5.03 5.95 -14.25
N ALA A 108 3.89 5.79 -14.93
CA ALA A 108 2.93 6.88 -15.09
C ALA A 108 2.38 7.39 -13.76
N GLU A 109 2.14 6.51 -12.79
CA GLU A 109 1.67 6.91 -11.45
C GLU A 109 2.77 7.56 -10.61
N ILE A 110 4.02 7.12 -10.75
CA ILE A 110 5.18 7.76 -10.11
C ILE A 110 5.34 9.19 -10.62
N GLU A 111 5.29 9.41 -11.93
CA GLU A 111 5.42 10.74 -12.51
C GLU A 111 4.26 11.66 -12.09
N ARG A 112 3.03 11.14 -12.01
CA ARG A 112 1.90 11.89 -11.43
C ARG A 112 2.15 12.28 -9.98
N ALA A 113 2.68 11.36 -9.17
CA ALA A 113 2.93 11.59 -7.76
C ALA A 113 4.06 12.59 -7.50
N LYS A 114 5.09 12.63 -8.35
CA LYS A 114 6.12 13.68 -8.33
C LYS A 114 5.54 15.03 -8.73
N ALA A 115 4.75 15.07 -9.81
CA ALA A 115 4.16 16.30 -10.31
C ALA A 115 3.19 16.97 -9.31
N ASP A 116 2.55 16.18 -8.44
CA ASP A 116 1.62 16.69 -7.42
C ASP A 116 2.16 16.65 -5.98
N GLY A 117 3.46 16.38 -5.80
CA GLY A 117 4.17 16.45 -4.51
C GLY A 117 3.93 15.28 -3.55
N ARG A 118 3.10 14.30 -3.92
CA ARG A 118 2.84 13.10 -3.08
C ARG A 118 4.08 12.22 -2.94
N TRP A 119 4.96 12.21 -3.95
CA TRP A 119 6.20 11.44 -3.93
C TRP A 119 7.17 12.02 -2.90
N GLU A 120 7.39 13.34 -2.91
CA GLU A 120 8.24 14.08 -1.98
C GLU A 120 7.70 14.00 -0.55
N ALA A 121 6.39 14.13 -0.37
CA ALA A 121 5.72 13.99 0.92
C ALA A 121 5.98 12.62 1.59
N ALA A 122 6.27 11.57 0.81
CA ALA A 122 6.61 10.26 1.35
C ALA A 122 7.94 10.25 2.12
N TYR A 123 8.87 11.16 1.79
CA TYR A 123 10.18 11.28 2.47
C TYR A 123 10.11 12.13 3.73
N ALA A 124 9.22 13.13 3.80
CA ALA A 124 9.06 14.02 4.94
C ALA A 124 8.69 13.25 6.24
N GLY A 125 7.99 12.12 6.10
CA GLY A 125 7.65 11.24 7.23
C GLY A 125 6.76 11.90 8.30
N SER A 126 6.23 11.10 9.20
CA SER A 126 5.52 11.56 10.40
C SER A 126 6.46 12.19 11.44
N LYS A 127 7.79 12.04 11.29
CA LYS A 127 8.79 12.55 12.23
C LYS A 127 9.03 14.05 12.16
N GLU A 128 8.71 14.69 11.04
CA GLU A 128 8.85 16.15 10.86
C GLU A 128 7.54 16.90 11.13
N ILE A 129 6.49 16.23 11.60
CA ILE A 129 5.25 16.90 12.01
C ILE A 129 5.51 17.63 13.31
N GLU A 130 5.80 18.92 13.23
CA GLU A 130 5.80 19.82 14.37
C GLU A 130 4.40 19.88 14.98
N VAL A 131 4.33 19.84 16.31
CA VAL A 131 3.06 19.96 17.04
C VAL A 131 2.52 21.37 16.82
N PRO A 132 1.32 21.54 16.21
CA PRO A 132 0.73 22.86 16.02
C PRO A 132 0.56 23.60 17.35
N GLY A 133 0.74 24.92 17.35
CA GLY A 133 0.78 25.71 18.59
C GLY A 133 -0.50 25.65 19.43
N ASP A 134 -1.66 25.50 18.78
CA ASP A 134 -2.96 25.28 19.44
C ASP A 134 -3.04 23.92 20.14
N LEU A 135 -2.53 22.85 19.50
CA LEU A 135 -2.42 21.53 20.12
C LEU A 135 -1.43 21.55 21.29
N ALA A 136 -0.30 22.24 21.15
CA ALA A 136 0.67 22.40 22.25
C ALA A 136 0.03 23.11 23.46
N ALA A 137 -0.70 24.20 23.23
CA ALA A 137 -1.41 24.91 24.28
C ALA A 137 -2.48 24.03 24.97
N ALA A 138 -3.22 23.23 24.20
CA ALA A 138 -4.20 22.29 24.74
C ALA A 138 -3.56 21.17 25.57
N LEU A 139 -2.38 20.68 25.16
CA LEU A 139 -1.61 19.68 25.92
C LEU A 139 -1.06 20.26 27.23
N GLU A 140 -0.54 21.49 27.24
CA GLU A 140 -0.10 22.15 28.48
C GLU A 140 -1.23 22.35 29.50
N ALA A 141 -2.44 22.63 29.02
CA ALA A 141 -3.62 22.77 29.88
C ALA A 141 -4.11 21.43 30.49
N ASN A 142 -3.60 20.27 30.04
CA ASN A 142 -4.03 18.97 30.52
C ASN A 142 -2.84 18.00 30.70
N ARG A 143 -2.37 17.89 31.96
CA ARG A 143 -1.24 17.05 32.34
C ARG A 143 -1.37 15.59 31.89
N THR A 144 -2.54 14.98 32.06
CA THR A 144 -2.80 13.59 31.65
C THR A 144 -2.70 13.42 30.13
N ALA A 145 -3.19 14.39 29.37
CA ALA A 145 -3.09 14.38 27.91
C ALA A 145 -1.64 14.58 27.45
N LYS A 146 -0.90 15.49 28.09
CA LYS A 146 0.53 15.72 27.83
C LYS A 146 1.38 14.48 28.07
N GLU A 147 1.19 13.82 29.21
CA GLU A 147 1.91 12.59 29.57
C GLU A 147 1.61 11.46 28.58
N LYS A 148 0.33 11.27 28.19
CA LYS A 148 -0.04 10.29 27.16
C LYS A 148 0.53 10.64 25.78
N PHE A 149 0.43 11.90 25.37
CA PHE A 149 0.95 12.36 24.08
C PHE A 149 2.47 12.13 23.96
N ALA A 150 3.22 12.35 25.05
CA ALA A 150 4.66 12.06 25.11
C ALA A 150 5.02 10.57 24.95
N THR A 151 4.08 9.65 25.20
CA THR A 151 4.28 8.21 24.98
C THR A 151 3.97 7.75 23.55
N LEU A 152 3.37 8.62 22.72
CA LEU A 152 3.09 8.30 21.32
C LEU A 152 4.39 8.39 20.51
N SER A 153 4.94 7.24 20.13
CA SER A 153 6.02 7.17 19.15
C SER A 153 5.43 7.24 17.74
N ALA A 154 6.00 8.07 16.87
CA ALA A 154 5.80 7.95 15.43
C ALA A 154 6.33 6.59 14.96
N LEU A 155 5.44 5.68 14.58
CA LEU A 155 5.75 4.51 13.76
C LEU A 155 6.11 4.95 12.34
#